data_AF-A0A1M6XMY1-F1
#
_entry.id   AF-A0A1M6XMY1-F1
#
_cell.length_a   1.000
_cell.length_b   1.000
_cell.length_c   1.000
_cell.angle_alpha   90.00
_cell.angle_beta   90.00
_cell.angle_gamma   90.00
#
_symmetry.space_group_name_H-M   'P 1'
#
loop_
_entity.id
_entity.type
_entity.pdbx_description
1 polymer ?
#
loop_
_entity_poly.entity_id
_entity_poly.type
_entity_poly.pdbx_seq_one_letter_code
_entity_poly.pdbx_strand_id
1 'polypeptide(L)'
;MLPISVWNVILKNMEEAQHVYCDKHGQQDLKLLCSHLLAGSHEPIGFHEFEPENMAWCNECEKALSKTRTDEEQDQWSQDCGYKIICSVCWDTIKESNQIIKKAMNLEELEQKYNIQYPDIYKQLAANNMLDWGASGSSWYYDTFPKLKENPPLLLFGFDIEIWNDQELVETSIDEMSDEEDYRNIHPGYQFIPFAQNGAGDLYAFQFDLQKDGAVPVTLIPHDDEEAEVLAGNFQDFIFRQLLESVAEIDEGSIFYEEEEEDLKQNLFNQLKTHELYLTAKQVEILNTIYQRDIFEYTYKVPNGGSFETEGLVTFDEVEEILNREIASEYLNRSFNYTESPASNKL
;
A
#
# COMPACT_ATOMS: atom_id res chain seq x y z
N MET A 1 21.12 -2.97 -8.53
CA MET A 1 22.25 -2.14 -9.01
C MET A 1 22.56 -2.66 -10.41
N LEU A 2 22.16 -1.97 -11.48
CA LEU A 2 21.98 -2.53 -12.84
C LEU A 2 23.30 -2.73 -13.63
N PRO A 3 23.39 -3.68 -14.59
CA PRO A 3 24.55 -3.89 -15.45
C PRO A 3 24.66 -2.88 -16.56
N ILE A 4 25.89 -2.51 -16.85
CA ILE A 4 26.26 -1.37 -17.69
C ILE A 4 26.43 -1.74 -19.18
N SER A 5 26.30 -3.02 -19.57
CA SER A 5 26.92 -3.47 -20.83
C SER A 5 26.07 -3.37 -22.10
N VAL A 6 24.74 -3.57 -22.02
CA VAL A 6 23.80 -3.39 -23.16
C VAL A 6 23.31 -1.95 -23.26
N TRP A 7 23.18 -1.28 -22.10
CA TRP A 7 22.86 0.14 -21.95
C TRP A 7 23.78 1.06 -22.74
N ASN A 8 25.06 0.75 -22.84
CA ASN A 8 26.07 1.60 -23.49
C ASN A 8 26.00 1.68 -25.03
N VAL A 9 25.14 0.92 -25.71
CA VAL A 9 24.96 1.03 -27.17
C VAL A 9 23.67 1.78 -27.53
N ILE A 10 22.64 1.65 -26.68
CA ILE A 10 21.38 2.38 -26.82
C ILE A 10 21.52 3.79 -26.22
N LEU A 11 22.08 3.94 -25.00
CA LEU A 11 22.30 5.25 -24.36
C LEU A 11 23.30 6.14 -25.09
N LYS A 12 24.36 5.58 -25.69
CA LYS A 12 25.35 6.38 -26.44
C LYS A 12 24.77 7.06 -27.68
N ASN A 13 23.65 6.55 -28.20
CA ASN A 13 22.91 7.18 -29.29
C ASN A 13 21.73 8.04 -28.76
N MET A 14 21.34 7.89 -27.49
CA MET A 14 20.26 8.67 -26.84
C MET A 14 20.75 9.92 -26.11
N GLU A 15 22.01 10.00 -25.67
CA GLU A 15 22.58 11.24 -25.09
C GLU A 15 22.57 12.42 -26.10
N GLU A 16 22.48 12.15 -27.40
CA GLU A 16 22.45 13.19 -28.45
C GLU A 16 21.07 13.38 -29.11
N ALA A 17 20.09 12.49 -28.87
CA ALA A 17 18.79 12.51 -29.53
C ALA A 17 17.62 12.52 -28.54
N GLN A 18 17.27 13.71 -28.05
CA GLN A 18 16.10 13.94 -27.19
C GLN A 18 14.76 13.94 -27.96
N HIS A 19 14.80 13.88 -29.30
CA HIS A 19 13.63 14.09 -30.14
C HIS A 19 13.53 13.05 -31.25
N VAL A 20 12.30 12.75 -31.67
CA VAL A 20 11.97 11.91 -32.84
C VAL A 20 11.03 12.67 -33.78
N TYR A 21 11.18 12.45 -35.08
CA TYR A 21 10.21 12.93 -36.07
C TYR A 21 9.11 11.90 -36.28
N CYS A 22 7.88 12.27 -35.95
CA CYS A 22 6.68 11.49 -36.22
C CYS A 22 5.98 12.03 -37.47
N ASP A 23 5.65 11.15 -38.41
CA ASP A 23 4.92 11.53 -39.64
C ASP A 23 3.56 12.18 -39.37
N LYS A 24 2.96 11.94 -38.19
CA LYS A 24 1.67 12.50 -37.77
C LYS A 24 1.80 13.77 -36.92
N HIS A 25 2.82 13.85 -36.07
CA HIS A 25 2.91 14.87 -35.01
C HIS A 25 4.14 15.77 -35.12
N GLY A 26 4.97 15.58 -36.15
CA GLY A 26 6.21 16.33 -36.35
C GLY A 26 7.31 15.97 -35.35
N GLN A 27 8.21 16.91 -35.08
CA GLN A 27 9.29 16.72 -34.10
C GLN A 27 8.72 16.79 -32.68
N GLN A 28 8.98 15.76 -31.88
CA GLN A 28 8.47 15.58 -30.53
C GLN A 28 9.55 14.91 -29.66
N ASP A 29 9.34 14.87 -28.34
CA ASP A 29 10.21 14.13 -27.43
C ASP A 29 10.18 12.63 -27.74
N LEU A 30 11.35 12.01 -27.58
CA LEU A 30 11.55 10.60 -27.80
C LEU A 30 11.06 9.79 -26.58
N LYS A 31 10.22 8.78 -26.83
CA LYS A 31 9.78 7.79 -25.84
C LYS A 31 9.98 6.36 -26.37
N LEU A 32 10.03 5.36 -25.49
CA LEU A 32 10.27 3.95 -25.80
C LEU A 32 9.11 3.06 -25.32
N LEU A 33 8.45 2.36 -26.24
CA LEU A 33 7.33 1.44 -25.93
C LEU A 33 7.62 0.00 -26.30
N CYS A 34 7.21 -0.96 -25.47
CA CYS A 34 7.25 -2.36 -25.86
C CYS A 34 6.43 -2.60 -27.14
N SER A 35 6.83 -3.57 -27.96
CA SER A 35 6.17 -3.82 -29.25
C SER A 35 4.72 -4.29 -29.11
N HIS A 36 4.34 -4.87 -27.97
CA HIS A 36 2.98 -5.31 -27.68
C HIS A 36 1.99 -4.15 -27.61
N LEU A 37 2.38 -3.04 -26.96
CA LEU A 37 1.54 -1.82 -26.89
C LEU A 37 1.31 -1.18 -28.26
N LEU A 38 2.26 -1.35 -29.19
CA LEU A 38 2.13 -0.84 -30.56
C LEU A 38 1.32 -1.74 -31.48
N ALA A 39 1.34 -3.06 -31.26
CA ALA A 39 0.54 -4.00 -32.03
C ALA A 39 -0.96 -3.69 -31.89
N GLY A 40 -1.35 -3.09 -30.77
CA GLY A 40 -2.72 -2.76 -30.43
C GLY A 40 -3.51 -4.02 -30.06
N SER A 41 -4.38 -3.89 -29.08
CA SER A 41 -5.36 -4.90 -28.71
C SER A 41 -6.76 -4.29 -28.81
N HIS A 42 -7.79 -5.12 -28.95
CA HIS A 42 -9.18 -4.67 -28.85
C HIS A 42 -9.57 -4.25 -27.43
N GLU A 43 -8.77 -4.67 -26.43
CA GLU A 43 -8.93 -4.38 -25.01
C GLU A 43 -7.61 -3.84 -24.43
N PRO A 44 -7.64 -2.97 -23.40
CA PRO A 44 -6.42 -2.47 -22.74
C PRO A 44 -5.54 -3.62 -22.23
N ILE A 45 -4.23 -3.59 -22.52
CA ILE A 45 -3.27 -4.62 -22.07
C ILE A 45 -2.33 -4.12 -20.95
N GLY A 46 -2.69 -2.99 -20.32
CA GLY A 46 -1.93 -2.36 -19.25
C GLY A 46 -0.80 -1.46 -19.73
N PHE A 47 -0.43 -0.48 -18.91
CA PHE A 47 0.59 0.51 -19.24
C PHE A 47 1.43 0.82 -17.99
N HIS A 48 2.60 0.22 -17.91
CA HIS A 48 3.63 0.45 -16.89
C HIS A 48 4.68 1.40 -17.47
N GLU A 49 5.18 2.34 -16.67
CA GLU A 49 6.17 3.32 -17.13
C GLU A 49 7.30 3.49 -16.12
N PHE A 50 8.51 3.72 -16.64
CA PHE A 50 9.69 4.04 -15.84
C PHE A 50 10.28 5.38 -16.29
N GLU A 51 10.24 6.33 -15.37
CA GLU A 51 10.94 7.62 -15.47
C GLU A 51 12.20 7.51 -14.61
N PRO A 52 13.39 7.92 -15.10
CA PRO A 52 13.61 8.94 -16.13
C PRO A 52 13.84 8.42 -17.57
N GLU A 53 13.75 7.11 -17.81
CA GLU A 53 14.18 6.51 -19.07
C GLU A 53 13.16 6.64 -20.20
N ASN A 54 12.00 7.25 -19.93
CA ASN A 54 10.93 7.44 -20.91
C ASN A 54 10.47 6.11 -21.54
N MET A 55 10.46 5.04 -20.74
CA MET A 55 10.17 3.65 -21.16
C MET A 55 8.83 3.16 -20.62
N ALA A 56 8.04 2.47 -21.44
CA ALA A 56 6.78 1.86 -21.01
C ALA A 56 6.51 0.49 -21.65
N TRP A 57 5.79 -0.36 -20.92
CA TRP A 57 5.49 -1.73 -21.30
C TRP A 57 4.13 -2.21 -20.78
N CYS A 58 3.63 -3.35 -21.28
CA CYS A 58 2.31 -3.91 -20.94
C CYS A 58 2.36 -4.87 -19.74
N ASN A 59 1.19 -5.33 -19.26
CA ASN A 59 1.10 -6.27 -18.14
C ASN A 59 1.87 -7.59 -18.35
N GLU A 60 1.89 -8.12 -19.58
CA GLU A 60 2.65 -9.35 -19.86
C GLU A 60 4.15 -9.13 -19.72
N CYS A 61 4.64 -7.97 -20.18
CA CYS A 61 6.02 -7.56 -19.98
C CYS A 61 6.32 -7.34 -18.49
N GLU A 62 5.42 -6.72 -17.73
CA GLU A 62 5.59 -6.53 -16.28
C GLU A 62 5.68 -7.87 -15.54
N LYS A 63 4.78 -8.81 -15.84
CA LYS A 63 4.80 -10.16 -15.28
C LYS A 63 6.06 -10.96 -15.64
N ALA A 64 6.66 -10.68 -16.79
CA ALA A 64 7.94 -11.27 -17.15
C ALA A 64 9.10 -10.60 -16.39
N LEU A 65 9.03 -9.28 -16.17
CA LEU A 65 10.02 -8.51 -15.40
C LEU A 65 10.08 -8.99 -13.95
N SER A 66 8.93 -9.18 -13.30
CA SER A 66 8.85 -9.62 -11.89
C SER A 66 9.46 -11.00 -11.63
N LYS A 67 9.73 -11.79 -12.68
CA LYS A 67 10.39 -13.10 -12.61
C LYS A 67 11.89 -13.04 -12.82
N THR A 68 12.43 -11.91 -13.24
CA THR A 68 13.88 -11.74 -13.38
C THR A 68 14.54 -11.68 -12.01
N ARG A 69 15.73 -12.27 -11.88
CA ARG A 69 16.51 -12.35 -10.64
C ARG A 69 17.94 -11.85 -10.84
N THR A 70 18.39 -11.85 -12.09
CA THR A 70 19.70 -11.38 -12.46
C THR A 70 19.61 -10.30 -13.52
N ASP A 71 20.57 -9.40 -13.42
CA ASP A 71 21.11 -8.54 -14.44
C ASP A 71 21.05 -9.08 -15.90
N GLU A 72 21.50 -10.32 -16.15
CA GLU A 72 21.45 -10.93 -17.49
C GLU A 72 20.02 -11.28 -17.94
N GLU A 73 19.18 -11.74 -17.02
CA GLU A 73 17.76 -12.02 -17.29
C GLU A 73 16.98 -10.74 -17.57
N GLN A 74 17.31 -9.64 -16.88
CA GLN A 74 16.69 -8.34 -17.12
C GLN A 74 17.10 -7.76 -18.49
N ASP A 75 18.37 -7.93 -18.88
CA ASP A 75 18.84 -7.55 -20.23
C ASP A 75 18.12 -8.37 -21.32
N GLN A 76 17.90 -9.66 -21.08
CA GLN A 76 17.15 -10.53 -22.00
C GLN A 76 15.67 -10.13 -22.07
N TRP A 77 15.03 -9.88 -20.93
CA TRP A 77 13.66 -9.39 -20.85
C TRP A 77 13.45 -8.10 -21.67
N SER A 78 14.38 -7.16 -21.56
CA SER A 78 14.31 -5.90 -22.31
C SER A 78 14.36 -6.13 -23.83
N GLN A 79 15.19 -7.08 -24.28
CA GLN A 79 15.23 -7.48 -25.70
C GLN A 79 13.93 -8.15 -26.14
N ASP A 80 13.37 -9.01 -25.30
CA ASP A 80 12.14 -9.76 -25.58
C ASP A 80 10.91 -8.84 -25.64
N CYS A 81 10.90 -7.74 -24.87
CA CYS A 81 9.87 -6.70 -24.96
C CYS A 81 9.85 -6.00 -26.34
N GLY A 82 10.99 -6.01 -27.05
CA GLY A 82 11.10 -5.51 -28.42
C GLY A 82 10.83 -4.01 -28.56
N TYR A 83 11.33 -3.19 -27.62
CA TYR A 83 11.06 -1.75 -27.53
C TYR A 83 11.22 -1.01 -28.87
N LYS A 84 10.34 -0.03 -29.07
CA LYS A 84 10.28 0.82 -30.25
C LYS A 84 10.26 2.29 -29.85
N ILE A 85 10.90 3.11 -30.68
CA ILE A 85 10.92 4.55 -30.53
C ILE A 85 9.60 5.13 -31.05
N ILE A 86 8.98 6.00 -30.25
CA ILE A 86 7.77 6.73 -30.59
C ILE A 86 7.80 8.18 -30.09
N CYS A 87 6.93 9.05 -30.62
CA CYS A 87 6.80 10.42 -30.13
C CYS A 87 5.91 10.53 -28.89
N SER A 88 6.16 11.52 -28.03
CA SER A 88 5.35 11.83 -26.84
C SER A 88 3.84 11.91 -27.10
N VAL A 89 3.39 12.47 -28.23
CA VAL A 89 1.95 12.52 -28.55
C VAL A 89 1.35 11.13 -28.82
N CYS A 90 2.08 10.26 -29.53
CA CYS A 90 1.66 8.87 -29.72
C CYS A 90 1.70 8.10 -28.40
N TRP A 91 2.66 8.43 -27.53
CA TRP A 91 2.78 7.84 -26.20
C TRP A 91 1.52 8.11 -25.40
N ASP A 92 1.10 9.37 -25.30
CA ASP A 92 -0.09 9.75 -24.52
C ASP A 92 -1.34 9.06 -25.06
N THR A 93 -1.48 8.96 -26.39
CA THR A 93 -2.60 8.24 -27.01
C THR A 93 -2.60 6.75 -26.67
N ILE A 94 -1.43 6.10 -26.70
CA ILE A 94 -1.29 4.68 -26.37
C ILE A 94 -1.51 4.47 -24.87
N LYS A 95 -1.00 5.37 -24.03
CA LYS A 95 -1.22 5.40 -22.58
C LYS A 95 -2.71 5.47 -22.28
N GLU A 96 -3.43 6.44 -22.83
CA GLU A 96 -4.88 6.58 -22.62
C GLU A 96 -5.67 5.34 -23.06
N SER A 97 -5.28 4.70 -24.17
CA SER A 97 -5.97 3.51 -24.69
C SER A 97 -5.59 2.21 -24.00
N ASN A 98 -4.48 2.18 -23.25
CA ASN A 98 -3.98 1.00 -22.54
C ASN A 98 -3.88 1.20 -21.02
N GLN A 99 -4.32 2.35 -20.52
CA GLN A 99 -4.72 2.48 -19.13
C GLN A 99 -5.81 1.44 -18.93
N ILE A 100 -5.45 0.36 -18.24
CA ILE A 100 -6.47 -0.48 -17.63
C ILE A 100 -7.21 0.49 -16.74
N ILE A 101 -8.52 0.64 -16.98
CA ILE A 101 -9.40 1.18 -15.97
C ILE A 101 -9.19 0.23 -14.81
N LYS A 102 -8.36 0.64 -13.82
CA LYS A 102 -8.16 -0.11 -12.59
C LYS A 102 -9.54 -0.56 -12.17
N LYS A 103 -9.74 -1.87 -12.12
CA LYS A 103 -11.04 -2.38 -11.75
C LYS A 103 -11.22 -1.96 -10.30
N ALA A 104 -12.01 -0.90 -10.11
CA ALA A 104 -12.34 -0.41 -8.79
C ALA A 104 -12.84 -1.60 -7.98
N MET A 105 -12.32 -1.73 -6.77
CA MET A 105 -12.54 -2.92 -5.97
C MET A 105 -14.04 -3.25 -5.83
N ASN A 106 -14.43 -4.43 -6.34
CA ASN A 106 -15.78 -4.95 -6.16
C ASN A 106 -15.79 -5.97 -5.01
N LEU A 107 -16.18 -5.49 -3.82
CA LEU A 107 -16.22 -6.32 -2.62
C LEU A 107 -17.18 -7.51 -2.74
N GLU A 108 -18.33 -7.37 -3.43
CA GLU A 108 -19.30 -8.47 -3.58
C GLU A 108 -18.72 -9.62 -4.42
N GLU A 109 -17.92 -9.30 -5.44
CA GLU A 109 -17.23 -10.31 -6.25
C GLU A 109 -16.15 -11.02 -5.45
N LEU A 110 -15.35 -10.27 -4.67
CA LEU A 110 -14.33 -10.84 -3.79
C LEU A 110 -14.96 -11.75 -2.72
N GLU A 111 -16.07 -11.33 -2.11
CA GLU A 111 -16.83 -12.14 -1.16
C GLU A 111 -17.29 -13.46 -1.76
N GLN A 112 -17.83 -13.42 -2.98
CA GLN A 112 -18.27 -14.62 -3.69
C GLN A 112 -17.09 -15.53 -4.08
N LYS A 113 -16.00 -14.94 -4.59
CA LYS A 113 -14.82 -15.68 -5.07
C LYS A 113 -14.12 -16.41 -3.93
N TYR A 114 -13.91 -15.74 -2.81
CA TYR A 114 -13.16 -16.28 -1.67
C TYR A 114 -14.04 -16.86 -0.57
N ASN A 115 -15.37 -16.85 -0.75
CA ASN A 115 -16.36 -17.34 0.22
C ASN A 115 -16.16 -16.73 1.62
N ILE A 116 -16.03 -15.39 1.64
CA ILE A 116 -15.90 -14.57 2.85
C ILE A 116 -17.04 -13.56 2.93
N GLN A 117 -17.12 -12.85 4.05
CA GLN A 117 -17.96 -11.66 4.20
C GLN A 117 -17.13 -10.56 4.85
N TYR A 118 -16.85 -9.49 4.10
CA TYR A 118 -16.08 -8.37 4.65
C TYR A 118 -16.84 -7.72 5.82
N PRO A 119 -16.11 -7.17 6.81
CA PRO A 119 -16.73 -6.39 7.88
C PRO A 119 -17.62 -5.28 7.32
N ASP A 120 -18.80 -5.08 7.92
CA ASP A 120 -19.76 -4.08 7.45
C ASP A 120 -19.18 -2.67 7.41
N ILE A 121 -18.28 -2.36 8.35
CA ILE A 121 -17.55 -1.09 8.38
C ILE A 121 -16.62 -0.91 7.17
N TYR A 122 -15.98 -1.98 6.69
CA TYR A 122 -15.12 -1.94 5.50
C TYR A 122 -15.94 -1.71 4.24
N LYS A 123 -17.11 -2.37 4.12
CA LYS A 123 -18.07 -2.12 3.04
C LYS A 123 -18.61 -0.68 3.06
N GLN A 124 -18.88 -0.12 4.25
CA GLN A 124 -19.29 1.28 4.38
C GLN A 124 -18.19 2.25 3.96
N LEU A 125 -16.93 1.99 4.35
CA LEU A 125 -15.78 2.77 3.91
C LEU A 125 -15.62 2.77 2.38
N ALA A 126 -15.74 1.59 1.76
CA ALA A 126 -15.73 1.48 0.30
C ALA A 126 -16.88 2.27 -0.35
N ALA A 127 -18.11 2.14 0.16
CA ALA A 127 -19.28 2.86 -0.34
C ALA A 127 -19.15 4.39 -0.19
N ASN A 128 -18.39 4.85 0.81
CA ASN A 128 -18.11 6.26 1.06
C ASN A 128 -16.84 6.76 0.36
N ASN A 129 -16.26 5.98 -0.55
CA ASN A 129 -15.01 6.28 -1.28
C ASN A 129 -13.80 6.54 -0.37
N MET A 130 -13.79 5.96 0.83
CA MET A 130 -12.72 6.16 1.81
C MET A 130 -11.48 5.30 1.52
N LEU A 131 -11.57 4.32 0.63
CA LEU A 131 -10.40 3.49 0.26
C LEU A 131 -9.56 4.14 -0.85
N ASP A 132 -10.07 5.22 -1.46
CA ASP A 132 -9.44 5.85 -2.61
C ASP A 132 -8.46 6.95 -2.18
N TRP A 133 -7.17 6.65 -2.31
CA TRP A 133 -6.08 7.61 -2.12
C TRP A 133 -5.74 8.36 -3.43
N GLY A 134 -6.51 8.18 -4.49
CA GLY A 134 -6.23 8.72 -5.81
C GLY A 134 -5.19 7.89 -6.57
N ALA A 135 -4.85 8.36 -7.78
CA ALA A 135 -3.91 7.65 -8.64
C ALA A 135 -2.47 7.74 -8.08
N SER A 136 -1.88 6.59 -7.77
CA SER A 136 -0.47 6.48 -7.41
C SER A 136 0.44 7.02 -8.51
N GLY A 137 1.56 7.63 -8.14
CA GLY A 137 2.56 8.14 -9.07
C GLY A 137 3.59 9.03 -8.40
N SER A 138 4.70 9.32 -9.08
CA SER A 138 5.81 10.13 -8.54
C SER A 138 5.41 11.54 -8.13
N SER A 139 4.31 12.07 -8.69
CA SER A 139 3.76 13.39 -8.34
C SER A 139 2.65 13.33 -7.29
N TRP A 140 2.28 12.15 -6.78
CA TRP A 140 1.14 11.99 -5.85
C TRP A 140 1.25 12.91 -4.63
N TYR A 141 2.45 12.98 -4.03
CA TYR A 141 2.72 13.81 -2.86
C TYR A 141 2.52 15.31 -3.12
N TYR A 142 2.77 15.78 -4.35
CA TYR A 142 2.67 17.20 -4.69
C TYR A 142 1.28 17.59 -5.23
N ASP A 143 0.63 16.69 -5.96
CA ASP A 143 -0.60 17.00 -6.71
C ASP A 143 -1.87 16.46 -6.04
N THR A 144 -1.79 15.31 -5.39
CA THR A 144 -2.94 14.58 -4.84
C THR A 144 -3.02 14.76 -3.34
N PHE A 145 -1.94 14.42 -2.63
CA PHE A 145 -1.87 14.46 -1.17
C PHE A 145 -2.35 15.77 -0.54
N PRO A 146 -1.96 16.98 -1.02
CA PRO A 146 -2.39 18.22 -0.39
C PRO A 146 -3.91 18.43 -0.43
N LYS A 147 -4.60 17.88 -1.45
CA LYS A 147 -6.05 17.95 -1.59
C LYS A 147 -6.77 16.98 -0.63
N LEU A 148 -6.14 15.85 -0.34
CA LEU A 148 -6.70 14.84 0.57
C LEU A 148 -6.71 15.32 2.02
N LYS A 149 -5.78 16.19 2.44
CA LYS A 149 -5.68 16.70 3.82
C LYS A 149 -6.95 17.40 4.34
N GLU A 150 -7.74 18.01 3.46
CA GLU A 150 -8.99 18.70 3.84
C GLU A 150 -10.11 17.73 4.23
N ASN A 151 -10.13 16.53 3.62
CA ASN A 151 -11.10 15.48 3.88
C ASN A 151 -10.43 14.11 3.71
N PRO A 152 -9.57 13.69 4.67
CA PRO A 152 -8.69 12.54 4.51
C PRO A 152 -9.48 11.24 4.27
N PRO A 153 -9.09 10.42 3.28
CA PRO A 153 -9.57 9.05 3.15
C PRO A 153 -9.08 8.20 4.33
N LEU A 154 -9.46 6.92 4.35
CA LEU A 154 -9.15 5.99 5.42
C LEU A 154 -7.65 5.98 5.71
N LEU A 155 -7.29 6.31 6.95
CA LEU A 155 -5.93 6.22 7.49
C LEU A 155 -4.85 6.91 6.63
N LEU A 156 -5.18 8.04 5.96
CA LEU A 156 -4.20 8.82 5.19
C LEU A 156 -2.96 9.18 6.04
N PHE A 157 -3.19 9.46 7.33
CA PHE A 157 -2.16 9.75 8.32
C PHE A 157 -1.99 8.61 9.33
N GLY A 158 -2.33 7.37 8.93
CA GLY A 158 -2.12 6.17 9.76
C GLY A 158 -0.64 5.85 9.91
N PHE A 159 -0.33 4.96 10.85
CA PHE A 159 1.04 4.54 11.12
C PHE A 159 1.49 3.50 10.09
N ASP A 160 2.41 3.90 9.21
CA ASP A 160 3.08 3.05 8.21
C ASP A 160 2.12 2.12 7.45
N ILE A 161 1.13 2.71 6.77
CA ILE A 161 0.08 1.96 6.08
C ILE A 161 -0.32 2.61 4.75
N GLU A 162 -0.58 1.77 3.75
CA GLU A 162 -1.06 2.14 2.41
C GLU A 162 -2.33 1.33 2.09
N ILE A 163 -3.48 2.01 1.99
CA ILE A 163 -4.77 1.36 1.73
C ILE A 163 -4.89 0.95 0.25
N TRP A 164 -5.37 -0.26 -0.01
CA TRP A 164 -5.63 -0.74 -1.36
C TRP A 164 -7.08 -0.47 -1.81
N ASN A 165 -7.23 -0.02 -3.06
CA ASN A 165 -8.51 0.15 -3.75
C ASN A 165 -8.59 -0.59 -5.09
N ASP A 166 -7.65 -1.50 -5.32
CA ASP A 166 -7.45 -2.17 -6.60
C ASP A 166 -7.76 -3.67 -6.47
N GLN A 167 -8.78 -4.14 -7.21
CA GLN A 167 -9.20 -5.54 -7.15
C GLN A 167 -8.09 -6.48 -7.63
N GLU A 168 -7.37 -6.12 -8.69
CA GLU A 168 -6.35 -7.00 -9.28
C GLU A 168 -5.18 -7.18 -8.31
N LEU A 169 -4.82 -6.12 -7.56
CA LEU A 169 -3.81 -6.18 -6.52
C LEU A 169 -4.21 -7.13 -5.39
N VAL A 170 -5.45 -7.01 -4.88
CA VAL A 170 -5.96 -7.90 -3.83
C VAL A 170 -5.97 -9.34 -4.30
N GLU A 171 -6.50 -9.61 -5.50
CA GLU A 171 -6.59 -10.96 -6.04
C GLU A 171 -5.20 -11.58 -6.28
N THR A 172 -4.27 -10.81 -6.85
CA THR A 172 -2.89 -11.25 -7.08
C THR A 172 -2.20 -11.57 -5.77
N SER A 173 -2.36 -10.72 -4.75
CA SER A 173 -1.76 -10.94 -3.43
C SER A 173 -2.31 -12.22 -2.76
N ILE A 174 -3.61 -12.49 -2.86
CA ILE A 174 -4.20 -13.73 -2.34
C ILE A 174 -3.67 -14.96 -3.10
N ASP A 175 -3.57 -14.87 -4.42
CA ASP A 175 -3.06 -15.96 -5.25
C ASP A 175 -1.59 -16.26 -4.93
N GLU A 176 -0.75 -15.23 -4.74
CA GLU A 176 0.65 -15.36 -4.31
C GLU A 176 0.75 -15.94 -2.90
N MET A 177 -0.03 -15.44 -1.93
CA MET A 177 -0.05 -15.97 -0.57
C MET A 177 -0.43 -17.46 -0.49
N SER A 178 -1.14 -17.96 -1.51
CA SER A 178 -1.59 -19.35 -1.60
C SER A 178 -0.66 -20.24 -2.41
N ASP A 179 0.37 -19.69 -3.06
CA ASP A 179 1.33 -20.43 -3.88
C ASP A 179 2.36 -21.15 -2.99
N GLU A 180 2.61 -22.43 -3.25
CA GLU A 180 3.61 -23.22 -2.52
C GLU A 180 5.05 -22.75 -2.79
N GLU A 181 5.27 -22.01 -3.90
CA GLU A 181 6.56 -21.41 -4.25
C GLU A 181 6.73 -19.97 -3.73
N ASP A 182 5.72 -19.40 -3.07
CA ASP A 182 5.82 -18.07 -2.48
C ASP A 182 6.83 -18.06 -1.32
N TYR A 183 7.64 -17.01 -1.26
CA TYR A 183 8.74 -16.90 -0.32
C TYR A 183 8.28 -16.83 1.14
N ARG A 184 7.05 -16.37 1.40
CA ARG A 184 6.47 -16.34 2.76
C ARG A 184 6.10 -17.75 3.22
N ASN A 185 5.83 -18.69 2.30
CA ASN A 185 5.49 -20.08 2.64
C ASN A 185 4.36 -20.18 3.69
N ILE A 186 3.27 -19.42 3.47
CA ILE A 186 2.13 -19.37 4.39
C ILE A 186 1.44 -20.73 4.44
N HIS A 187 1.20 -21.24 5.65
CA HIS A 187 0.53 -22.51 5.81
C HIS A 187 -0.90 -22.43 5.25
N PRO A 188 -1.37 -23.41 4.45
CA PRO A 188 -2.69 -23.39 3.79
C PRO A 188 -3.89 -23.51 4.76
N GLY A 189 -3.63 -23.46 6.07
CA GLY A 189 -4.65 -23.50 7.12
C GLY A 189 -5.13 -22.10 7.52
N TYR A 190 -4.39 -21.05 7.15
CA TYR A 190 -4.82 -19.67 7.36
C TYR A 190 -5.68 -19.18 6.21
N GLN A 191 -6.59 -18.26 6.52
CA GLN A 191 -7.44 -17.61 5.54
C GLN A 191 -7.26 -16.10 5.66
N PHE A 192 -6.16 -15.61 5.07
CA PHE A 192 -5.82 -14.19 5.04
C PHE A 192 -6.36 -13.51 3.78
N ILE A 193 -6.90 -12.31 3.95
CA ILE A 193 -7.33 -11.45 2.85
C ILE A 193 -6.71 -10.06 3.06
N PRO A 194 -5.65 -9.72 2.31
CA PRO A 194 -4.94 -8.46 2.47
C PRO A 194 -5.79 -7.28 1.98
N PHE A 195 -5.62 -6.13 2.63
CA PHE A 195 -6.32 -4.88 2.28
C PHE A 195 -5.42 -3.65 2.28
N ALA A 196 -4.20 -3.78 2.80
CA ALA A 196 -3.20 -2.74 2.87
C ALA A 196 -1.80 -3.35 3.03
N GLN A 197 -0.78 -2.53 2.82
CA GLN A 197 0.62 -2.87 3.11
C GLN A 197 1.32 -1.71 3.80
N ASN A 198 2.50 -1.93 4.36
CA ASN A 198 3.38 -0.84 4.79
C ASN A 198 4.51 -0.59 3.78
N GLY A 199 5.36 0.42 4.03
CA GLY A 199 6.47 0.76 3.13
C GLY A 199 7.56 -0.33 3.03
N ALA A 200 7.59 -1.27 3.98
CA ALA A 200 8.48 -2.42 3.95
C ALA A 200 7.93 -3.61 3.13
N GLY A 201 6.64 -3.58 2.77
CA GLY A 201 5.96 -4.67 2.07
C GLY A 201 5.27 -5.67 2.99
N ASP A 202 5.19 -5.39 4.30
CA ASP A 202 4.39 -6.18 5.24
C ASP A 202 2.91 -5.98 4.93
N LEU A 203 2.12 -7.04 5.06
CA LEU A 203 0.71 -7.03 4.70
C LEU A 203 -0.17 -6.87 5.93
N TYR A 204 -1.16 -5.99 5.83
CA TYR A 204 -2.31 -5.98 6.74
C TYR A 204 -3.44 -6.79 6.13
N ALA A 205 -3.87 -7.84 6.83
CA ALA A 205 -4.87 -8.78 6.34
C ALA A 205 -6.01 -9.01 7.33
N PHE A 206 -7.22 -9.22 6.79
CA PHE A 206 -8.31 -9.83 7.53
C PHE A 206 -8.03 -11.33 7.72
N GLN A 207 -8.09 -11.82 8.95
CA GLN A 207 -7.88 -13.24 9.27
C GLN A 207 -9.21 -13.96 9.49
N PHE A 208 -9.74 -14.56 8.43
CA PHE A 208 -11.08 -15.16 8.42
C PHE A 208 -11.16 -16.51 9.17
N ASP A 209 -10.06 -17.24 9.30
CA ASP A 209 -10.00 -18.47 10.10
C ASP A 209 -10.22 -18.21 11.60
N LEU A 210 -9.99 -16.97 12.06
CA LEU A 210 -10.27 -16.52 13.44
C LEU A 210 -11.61 -15.77 13.57
N GLN A 211 -12.45 -15.73 12.52
CA GLN A 211 -13.71 -15.00 12.57
C GLN A 211 -14.64 -15.57 13.66
N LYS A 212 -15.17 -14.68 14.50
CA LYS A 212 -16.08 -15.04 15.60
C LYS A 212 -17.17 -14.00 15.75
N ASP A 213 -18.43 -14.45 15.77
CA ASP A 213 -19.62 -13.59 15.93
C ASP A 213 -19.66 -12.39 14.94
N GLY A 214 -19.12 -12.58 13.73
CA GLY A 214 -19.04 -11.55 12.70
C GLY A 214 -17.83 -10.60 12.81
N ALA A 215 -17.07 -10.64 13.91
CA ALA A 215 -15.81 -9.93 14.05
C ALA A 215 -14.68 -10.70 13.34
N VAL A 216 -13.96 -10.02 12.46
CA VAL A 216 -12.81 -10.57 11.73
C VAL A 216 -11.56 -9.83 12.20
N PRO A 217 -10.61 -10.52 12.86
CA PRO A 217 -9.36 -9.92 13.29
C PRO A 217 -8.54 -9.35 12.14
N VAL A 218 -7.71 -8.35 12.47
CA VAL A 218 -6.69 -7.80 11.56
C VAL A 218 -5.32 -8.26 12.03
N THR A 219 -4.53 -8.78 11.10
CA THR A 219 -3.21 -9.36 11.34
C THR A 219 -2.17 -8.68 10.46
N LEU A 220 -1.02 -8.36 11.03
CA LEU A 220 0.19 -7.94 10.31
C LEU A 220 0.99 -9.19 9.94
N ILE A 221 1.34 -9.32 8.67
CA ILE A 221 2.14 -10.41 8.13
C ILE A 221 3.43 -9.80 7.59
N PRO A 222 4.56 -9.97 8.30
CA PRO A 222 5.84 -9.45 7.83
C PRO A 222 6.24 -10.07 6.48
N HIS A 223 6.95 -9.29 5.66
CA HIS A 223 7.54 -9.81 4.42
C HIS A 223 8.81 -10.65 4.71
N ASP A 224 9.61 -10.28 5.71
CA ASP A 224 10.93 -10.85 5.97
C ASP A 224 11.03 -11.70 7.26
N ASP A 225 9.91 -11.97 7.93
CA ASP A 225 9.86 -12.77 9.18
C ASP A 225 8.65 -13.70 9.19
N GLU A 226 8.76 -14.87 9.82
CA GLU A 226 7.73 -15.91 9.85
C GLU A 226 6.64 -15.68 10.93
N GLU A 227 6.82 -14.68 11.80
CA GLU A 227 5.92 -14.39 12.92
C GLU A 227 4.94 -13.26 12.57
N ALA A 228 3.67 -13.61 12.36
CA ALA A 228 2.58 -12.65 12.18
C ALA A 228 2.05 -12.18 13.54
N GLU A 229 1.45 -10.99 13.61
CA GLU A 229 0.85 -10.45 14.84
C GLU A 229 -0.60 -10.03 14.63
N VAL A 230 -1.50 -10.50 15.50
CA VAL A 230 -2.91 -10.04 15.50
C VAL A 230 -3.00 -8.65 16.15
N LEU A 231 -3.26 -7.63 15.33
CA LEU A 231 -3.25 -6.23 15.76
C LEU A 231 -4.56 -5.77 16.41
N ALA A 232 -5.69 -6.35 16.01
CA ALA A 232 -7.01 -6.00 16.53
C ALA A 232 -8.01 -7.14 16.34
N GLY A 233 -9.01 -7.23 17.22
CA GLY A 233 -10.07 -8.23 17.11
C GLY A 233 -11.12 -7.94 16.03
N ASN A 234 -11.16 -6.71 15.51
CA ASN A 234 -12.03 -6.29 14.43
C ASN A 234 -11.46 -5.03 13.74
N PHE A 235 -12.08 -4.63 12.62
CA PHE A 235 -11.59 -3.51 11.82
C PHE A 235 -11.79 -2.12 12.46
N GLN A 236 -12.84 -1.91 13.27
CA GLN A 236 -13.03 -0.64 13.98
C GLN A 236 -11.89 -0.39 14.97
N ASP A 237 -11.51 -1.44 15.71
CA ASP A 237 -10.42 -1.39 16.67
C ASP A 237 -9.06 -1.22 16.00
N PHE A 238 -8.88 -1.81 14.81
CA PHE A 238 -7.70 -1.57 13.99
C PHE A 238 -7.58 -0.10 13.55
N ILE A 239 -8.69 0.52 13.10
CA ILE A 239 -8.71 1.94 12.74
C ILE A 239 -8.32 2.79 13.97
N PHE A 240 -8.92 2.51 15.13
CA PHE A 240 -8.59 3.23 16.36
C PHE A 240 -7.12 3.10 16.75
N ARG A 241 -6.57 1.88 16.68
CA ARG A 241 -5.15 1.60 16.94
C ARG A 241 -4.25 2.42 16.03
N GLN A 242 -4.50 2.38 14.72
CA GLN A 242 -3.70 3.09 13.71
C GLN A 242 -3.68 4.62 13.92
N LEU A 243 -4.82 5.21 14.29
CA LEU A 243 -4.95 6.64 14.61
C LEU A 243 -4.25 7.05 15.91
N LEU A 244 -4.06 6.10 16.83
CA LEU A 244 -3.45 6.33 18.13
C LEU A 244 -1.92 6.12 18.08
N GLU A 245 -1.47 5.05 17.43
CA GLU A 245 -0.05 4.75 17.24
C GLU A 245 0.64 5.83 16.40
N SER A 246 -0.05 6.43 15.43
CA SER A 246 0.50 7.47 14.56
C SER A 246 0.91 8.75 15.30
N VAL A 247 0.48 8.96 16.55
CA VAL A 247 0.81 10.16 17.34
C VAL A 247 1.69 9.87 18.55
N ALA A 248 2.19 8.65 18.67
CA ALA A 248 3.16 8.27 19.70
C ALA A 248 4.58 8.76 19.37
N GLU A 249 4.90 8.80 18.07
CA GLU A 249 6.17 9.27 17.53
C GLU A 249 5.86 10.17 16.33
N ILE A 250 6.25 11.43 16.43
CA ILE A 250 6.04 12.47 15.43
C ILE A 250 7.42 13.00 15.02
N ASP A 251 7.74 12.91 13.75
CA ASP A 251 8.99 13.41 13.18
C ASP A 251 8.81 13.86 11.72
N GLU A 252 9.89 14.32 11.08
CA GLU A 252 9.87 14.74 9.67
C GLU A 252 9.49 13.63 8.66
N GLY A 253 9.53 12.36 9.09
CA GLY A 253 9.08 11.21 8.32
C GLY A 253 7.58 10.94 8.43
N SER A 254 6.90 11.54 9.42
CA SER A 254 5.46 11.41 9.59
C SER A 254 4.72 12.11 8.44
N ILE A 255 3.83 11.38 7.76
CA ILE A 255 3.13 11.91 6.57
C ILE A 255 2.27 13.15 6.88
N PHE A 256 1.81 13.31 8.12
CA PHE A 256 1.02 14.44 8.59
C PHE A 256 1.84 15.57 9.21
N TYR A 257 3.18 15.43 9.21
CA TYR A 257 4.09 16.43 9.76
C TYR A 257 3.92 17.78 9.05
N GLU A 258 3.93 18.84 9.84
CA GLU A 258 3.93 20.22 9.39
C GLU A 258 4.92 21.00 10.26
N GLU A 259 5.52 22.07 9.72
CA GLU A 259 6.46 22.90 10.50
C GLU A 259 5.79 23.60 11.69
N GLU A 260 4.51 23.94 11.56
CA GLU A 260 3.72 24.59 12.60
C GLU A 260 2.79 23.57 13.27
N GLU A 261 2.82 23.49 14.60
CA GLU A 261 2.02 22.54 15.37
C GLU A 261 0.51 22.70 15.14
N GLU A 262 0.04 23.93 14.88
CA GLU A 262 -1.35 24.20 14.54
C GLU A 262 -1.80 23.50 13.25
N ASP A 263 -0.95 23.47 12.22
CA ASP A 263 -1.27 22.84 10.93
C ASP A 263 -1.25 21.31 11.07
N LEU A 264 -0.30 20.77 11.85
CA LEU A 264 -0.28 19.36 12.23
C LEU A 264 -1.57 18.96 12.94
N LYS A 265 -1.98 19.71 13.96
CA LYS A 265 -3.23 19.46 14.69
C LYS A 265 -4.44 19.57 13.78
N GLN A 266 -4.45 20.53 12.84
CA GLN A 266 -5.52 20.66 11.85
C GLN A 266 -5.65 19.40 10.98
N ASN A 267 -4.53 18.80 10.54
CA ASN A 267 -4.51 17.54 9.82
C ASN A 267 -5.11 16.40 10.68
N LEU A 268 -4.67 16.26 11.93
CA LEU A 268 -5.20 15.23 12.85
C LEU A 268 -6.72 15.36 13.07
N PHE A 269 -7.22 16.57 13.28
CA PHE A 269 -8.66 16.80 13.46
C PHE A 269 -9.47 16.62 12.17
N ASN A 270 -8.90 16.93 11.00
CA ASN A 270 -9.54 16.62 9.73
C ASN A 270 -9.68 15.11 9.53
N GLN A 271 -8.64 14.34 9.86
CA GLN A 271 -8.71 12.88 9.81
C GLN A 271 -9.73 12.35 10.81
N LEU A 272 -9.71 12.79 12.07
CA LEU A 272 -10.68 12.34 13.07
C LEU A 272 -12.12 12.59 12.58
N LYS A 273 -12.41 13.77 12.04
CA LYS A 273 -13.72 14.15 11.52
C LYS A 273 -14.24 13.20 10.43
N THR A 274 -13.39 12.71 9.53
CA THR A 274 -13.82 11.73 8.51
C THR A 274 -13.96 10.32 9.07
N HIS A 275 -13.36 10.04 10.22
CA HIS A 275 -13.34 8.72 10.85
C HIS A 275 -14.39 8.53 11.96
N GLU A 276 -14.98 9.60 12.50
CA GLU A 276 -15.96 9.55 13.60
C GLU A 276 -17.11 8.55 13.38
N LEU A 277 -17.57 8.40 12.12
CA LEU A 277 -18.67 7.50 11.77
C LEU A 277 -18.30 6.01 11.90
N TYR A 278 -17.01 5.69 11.94
CA TYR A 278 -16.48 4.32 11.95
C TYR A 278 -15.91 3.93 13.32
N LEU A 279 -15.94 4.83 14.29
CA LEU A 279 -15.39 4.62 15.64
C LEU A 279 -16.51 4.59 16.68
N THR A 280 -16.23 4.01 17.85
CA THR A 280 -17.11 4.20 19.01
C THR A 280 -17.01 5.63 19.54
N ALA A 281 -18.06 6.11 20.20
CA ALA A 281 -18.03 7.41 20.86
C ALA A 281 -16.88 7.53 21.89
N LYS A 282 -16.48 6.40 22.50
CA LYS A 282 -15.38 6.39 23.46
C LYS A 282 -14.01 6.52 22.78
N GLN A 283 -13.80 5.82 21.67
CA GLN A 283 -12.59 5.93 20.85
C GLN A 283 -12.41 7.37 20.34
N VAL A 284 -13.49 8.00 19.83
CA VAL A 284 -13.48 9.41 19.39
C VAL A 284 -13.11 10.35 20.55
N GLU A 285 -13.68 10.16 21.75
CA GLU A 285 -13.36 10.97 22.93
C GLU A 285 -11.87 10.89 23.28
N ILE A 286 -11.28 9.70 23.22
CA ILE A 286 -9.87 9.47 23.54
C ILE A 286 -8.97 10.16 22.52
N LEU A 287 -9.18 9.92 21.22
CA LEU A 287 -8.40 10.57 20.15
C LEU A 287 -8.52 12.09 20.23
N ASN A 288 -9.74 12.62 20.38
CA ASN A 288 -9.95 14.05 20.53
C ASN A 288 -9.22 14.63 21.74
N THR A 289 -9.15 13.90 22.85
CA THR A 289 -8.42 14.34 24.05
C THR A 289 -6.91 14.34 23.83
N ILE A 290 -6.37 13.33 23.15
CA ILE A 290 -4.94 13.21 22.86
C ILE A 290 -4.51 14.28 21.84
N TYR A 291 -5.29 14.50 20.78
CA TYR A 291 -4.97 15.48 19.74
C TYR A 291 -4.98 16.94 20.22
N GLN A 292 -5.53 17.22 21.42
CA GLN A 292 -5.48 18.54 22.06
C GLN A 292 -4.24 18.78 22.92
N ARG A 293 -3.44 17.74 23.18
CA ARG A 293 -2.21 17.86 23.98
C ARG A 293 -1.15 18.65 23.22
N ASP A 294 -0.20 19.19 23.94
CA ASP A 294 1.01 19.75 23.34
C ASP A 294 1.97 18.59 23.02
N ILE A 295 2.78 18.74 21.97
CA ILE A 295 3.87 17.81 21.68
C ILE A 295 4.87 17.85 22.83
N PHE A 296 5.32 16.69 23.27
CA PHE A 296 6.35 16.57 24.30
C PHE A 296 7.38 15.50 23.95
N GLU A 297 8.64 15.78 24.32
CA GLU A 297 9.74 14.83 24.23
C GLU A 297 9.65 13.79 25.36
N TYR A 298 9.99 12.54 25.06
CA TYR A 298 10.11 11.48 26.04
C TYR A 298 11.10 10.39 25.61
N THR A 299 11.64 9.68 26.62
CA THR A 299 12.52 8.52 26.40
C THR A 299 11.70 7.24 26.39
N TYR A 300 11.70 6.52 25.28
CA TYR A 300 11.12 5.17 25.21
C TYR A 300 12.16 4.09 25.49
N LYS A 301 11.78 3.04 26.23
CA LYS A 301 12.63 1.88 26.52
C LYS A 301 12.12 0.68 25.74
N VAL A 302 12.90 0.25 24.77
CA VAL A 302 12.56 -0.92 23.96
C VAL A 302 12.75 -2.22 24.77
N PRO A 303 11.99 -3.29 24.48
CA PRO A 303 12.03 -4.54 25.24
C PRO A 303 13.41 -5.20 25.36
N ASN A 304 14.31 -4.97 24.40
CA ASN A 304 15.68 -5.51 24.41
C ASN A 304 16.63 -4.78 25.37
N GLY A 305 16.15 -3.78 26.13
CA GLY A 305 16.93 -3.02 27.10
C GLY A 305 17.60 -1.76 26.56
N GLY A 306 17.44 -1.47 25.26
CA GLY A 306 17.80 -0.17 24.67
C GLY A 306 16.80 0.94 25.03
N SER A 307 17.14 2.17 24.63
CA SER A 307 16.23 3.31 24.71
C SER A 307 16.55 4.34 23.63
N PHE A 308 15.55 5.13 23.24
CA PHE A 308 15.72 6.28 22.35
C PHE A 308 14.83 7.44 22.81
N GLU A 309 15.21 8.65 22.43
CA GLU A 309 14.38 9.84 22.62
C GLU A 309 13.47 10.01 21.41
N THR A 310 12.24 10.42 21.64
CA THR A 310 11.23 10.70 20.60
C THR A 310 10.28 11.77 21.10
N GLU A 311 9.38 12.26 20.26
CA GLU A 311 8.35 13.24 20.64
C GLU A 311 6.98 12.84 20.09
N GLY A 312 5.92 13.22 20.78
CA GLY A 312 4.56 12.87 20.39
C GLY A 312 3.50 13.52 21.27
N LEU A 313 2.25 13.12 21.06
CA LEU A 313 1.09 13.56 21.88
C LEU A 313 0.75 12.56 22.99
N VAL A 314 1.35 11.37 22.92
CA VAL A 314 1.13 10.23 23.81
C VAL A 314 2.41 9.39 23.83
N THR A 315 2.69 8.67 24.93
CA THR A 315 3.84 7.76 24.95
C THR A 315 3.46 6.38 24.41
N PHE A 316 4.42 5.60 23.90
CA PHE A 316 4.20 4.19 23.55
C PHE A 316 3.58 3.38 24.71
N ASP A 317 4.04 3.59 25.94
CA ASP A 317 3.47 2.93 27.14
C ASP A 317 1.99 3.30 27.35
N GLU A 318 1.62 4.58 27.18
CA GLU A 318 0.22 5.03 27.31
C GLU A 318 -0.64 4.48 26.16
N VAL A 319 -0.10 4.39 24.94
CA VAL A 319 -0.78 3.72 23.82
C VAL A 319 -1.08 2.27 24.18
N GLU A 320 -0.08 1.51 24.63
CA GLU A 320 -0.27 0.10 25.04
C GLU A 320 -1.36 -0.04 26.12
N GLU A 321 -1.35 0.83 27.13
CA GLU A 321 -2.37 0.85 28.19
C GLU A 321 -3.78 1.14 27.63
N ILE A 322 -3.91 2.08 26.69
CA ILE A 322 -5.18 2.41 26.04
C ILE A 322 -5.66 1.24 25.19
N LEU A 323 -4.80 0.63 24.36
CA LEU A 323 -5.19 -0.49 23.50
C LEU A 323 -5.66 -1.68 24.33
N ASN A 324 -4.92 -2.05 25.37
CA ASN A 324 -5.29 -3.13 26.30
C ASN A 324 -6.60 -2.87 27.05
N ARG A 325 -7.02 -1.60 27.19
CA ARG A 325 -8.28 -1.24 27.86
C ARG A 325 -9.45 -1.16 26.91
N GLU A 326 -9.26 -0.54 25.75
CA GLU A 326 -10.35 -0.14 24.85
C GLU A 326 -10.60 -1.14 23.72
N ILE A 327 -9.60 -1.93 23.31
CA ILE A 327 -9.72 -2.88 22.20
C ILE A 327 -9.30 -4.32 22.56
N ALA A 328 -9.32 -4.65 23.85
CA ALA A 328 -8.97 -5.97 24.36
C ALA A 328 -9.72 -7.09 23.60
N SER A 329 -8.97 -8.06 23.09
CA SER A 329 -9.52 -9.24 22.43
C SER A 329 -8.74 -10.49 22.79
N GLU A 330 -9.25 -11.66 22.41
CA GLU A 330 -8.63 -12.96 22.72
C GLU A 330 -7.17 -13.05 22.22
N TYR A 331 -6.89 -12.44 21.08
CA TYR A 331 -5.62 -12.53 20.35
C TYR A 331 -4.84 -11.22 20.24
N LEU A 332 -5.30 -10.13 20.87
CA LEU A 332 -4.62 -8.83 20.77
C LEU A 332 -3.12 -8.95 21.07
N ASN A 333 -2.28 -8.48 20.14
CA ASN A 333 -0.82 -8.48 20.18
C ASN A 333 -0.20 -9.88 20.35
N ARG A 334 -0.92 -10.95 19.97
CA ARG A 334 -0.34 -12.29 19.94
C ARG A 334 0.37 -12.52 18.61
N SER A 335 1.63 -12.90 18.72
CA SER A 335 2.42 -13.39 17.59
C SER A 335 2.27 -14.89 17.40
N PHE A 336 2.39 -15.35 16.15
CA PHE A 336 2.37 -16.76 15.78
C PHE A 336 3.12 -17.02 14.47
N ASN A 337 3.73 -18.19 14.35
CA ASN A 337 4.45 -18.58 13.13
C ASN A 337 3.46 -18.97 12.02
N TYR A 338 3.31 -18.15 10.99
CA TYR A 338 2.32 -18.38 9.93
C TYR A 338 2.74 -19.43 8.90
N THR A 339 3.96 -19.98 8.98
CA THR A 339 4.41 -21.13 8.18
C THR A 339 4.03 -22.47 8.82
N GLU A 340 3.69 -22.44 10.12
CA GLU A 340 3.17 -23.58 10.84
C GLU A 340 1.63 -23.64 10.84
N SER A 341 1.08 -24.84 11.07
CA SER A 341 -0.37 -25.02 11.11
C SER A 341 -1.04 -24.15 12.20
N PRO A 342 -2.24 -23.61 11.97
CA PRO A 342 -2.98 -22.89 13.01
C PRO A 342 -3.21 -23.71 14.28
N ALA A 343 -3.22 -25.05 14.19
CA ALA A 343 -3.39 -25.93 15.34
C ALA A 343 -2.12 -26.15 16.18
N SER A 344 -0.93 -25.90 15.62
CA SER A 344 0.34 -25.94 16.36
C SER A 344 0.60 -24.64 17.09
N ASN A 345 0.21 -23.52 16.48
CA ASN A 345 0.11 -22.24 17.15
C ASN A 345 -1.08 -22.29 18.12
N LYS A 346 -0.91 -21.85 19.37
CA LYS A 346 -2.02 -21.82 20.34
C LYS A 346 -2.89 -20.57 20.13
N LEU A 347 -3.33 -20.39 18.89
CA LEU A 347 -4.37 -19.45 18.49
C LEU A 347 -5.73 -20.14 18.71
#